data_AF-A0A2E7W647-F1
#
_entry.id   AF-A0A2E7W647-F1
#
_cell.length_a   1.000
_cell.length_b   1.000
_cell.length_c   1.000
_cell.angle_alpha   90.00
_cell.angle_beta   90.00
_cell.angle_gamma   90.00
#
_symmetry.space_group_name_H-M   'P 1'
#
loop_
_entity.id
_entity.type
_entity.pdbx_description
1 polymer ?
#
loop_
_entity_poly.entity_id
_entity_poly.type
_entity_poly.pdbx_seq_one_letter_code
_entity_poly.pdbx_strand_id
1 'polypeptide(L)'
;MQNMNYQLYGGNLMNSKDESREMYSELALLVNGISQVFSLTEEITSNEIENGGILLTFEKNEVGKKFIIAQYGEQRAQLFFEPPNKIRTQLIEPI
;
A
#
# COMPACT_ATOMS: atom_id res chain seq x y z
N MET A 1 14.86 30.27 3.05
CA MET A 1 15.20 29.19 2.10
C MET A 1 15.58 27.99 2.97
N GLN A 2 14.68 27.02 3.18
CA GLN A 2 14.67 25.69 2.52
C GLN A 2 16.08 25.07 2.46
N ASN A 3 16.39 23.88 2.97
CA ASN A 3 15.62 22.64 2.88
C ASN A 3 16.03 21.65 3.98
N MET A 4 15.05 20.85 4.41
CA MET A 4 15.25 19.65 5.22
C MET A 4 16.13 18.65 4.48
N ASN A 5 17.14 18.11 5.15
CA ASN A 5 17.99 17.05 4.62
C ASN A 5 18.15 16.00 5.72
N TYR A 6 17.25 15.01 5.73
CA TYR A 6 17.40 13.84 6.59
C TYR A 6 18.48 12.96 5.98
N GLN A 7 19.66 13.01 6.58
CA GLN A 7 20.81 12.19 6.21
C GLN A 7 20.61 10.76 6.72
N LEU A 8 20.43 9.83 5.80
CA LEU A 8 20.58 8.39 6.04
C LEU A 8 22.07 8.04 6.02
N TYR A 9 22.73 7.97 7.18
CA TYR A 9 24.08 7.41 7.30
C TYR A 9 24.01 5.97 7.81
N GLY A 10 24.49 5.05 6.96
CA GLY A 10 24.32 3.62 7.09
C GLY A 10 25.15 2.95 8.20
N GLY A 11 24.55 1.89 8.74
CA GLY A 11 25.24 0.78 9.37
C GLY A 11 24.79 -0.52 8.70
N ASN A 12 25.75 -1.28 8.18
CA ASN A 12 25.67 -2.62 7.57
C ASN A 12 25.51 -2.71 6.04
N LEU A 13 26.66 -2.86 5.39
CA LEU A 13 26.90 -3.16 3.96
C LEU A 13 26.53 -4.61 3.55
N MET A 14 25.55 -5.23 4.21
CA MET A 14 25.01 -6.57 3.92
C MET A 14 23.53 -6.60 4.34
N ASN A 15 22.62 -6.01 3.55
CA ASN A 15 21.16 -6.32 3.51
C ASN A 15 20.29 -5.28 2.76
N SER A 16 20.83 -4.16 2.27
CA SER A 16 19.98 -3.08 1.74
C SER A 16 19.28 -3.39 0.40
N LYS A 17 19.75 -4.38 -0.37
CA LYS A 17 19.10 -4.78 -1.63
C LYS A 17 17.87 -5.67 -1.41
N ASP A 18 17.86 -6.49 -0.37
CA ASP A 18 16.76 -7.41 -0.10
C ASP A 18 15.62 -6.71 0.65
N GLU A 19 15.91 -5.86 1.64
CA GLU A 19 14.86 -5.06 2.30
C GLU A 19 14.17 -4.10 1.31
N SER A 20 14.92 -3.51 0.38
CA SER A 20 14.33 -2.66 -0.68
C SER A 20 13.45 -3.50 -1.62
N ARG A 21 13.89 -4.70 -2.02
CA ARG A 21 13.11 -5.60 -2.89
C ARG A 21 11.84 -6.11 -2.23
N GLU A 22 11.91 -6.46 -0.95
CA GLU A 22 10.73 -6.84 -0.16
C GLU A 22 9.73 -5.68 -0.10
N MET A 23 10.20 -4.47 0.17
CA MET A 23 9.35 -3.27 0.19
C MET A 23 8.70 -2.97 -1.18
N TYR A 24 9.45 -3.13 -2.28
CA TYR A 24 8.89 -2.98 -3.63
C TYR A 24 7.89 -4.09 -3.98
N SER A 25 8.09 -5.31 -3.49
CA SER A 25 7.17 -6.42 -3.73
C SER A 25 5.84 -6.25 -3.00
N GLU A 26 5.86 -5.73 -1.77
CA GLU A 26 4.66 -5.44 -0.99
C GLU A 26 3.83 -4.31 -1.63
N LEU A 27 4.51 -3.27 -2.14
CA LEU A 27 3.87 -2.18 -2.87
C LEU A 27 3.27 -2.64 -4.21
N ALA A 28 3.96 -3.51 -4.95
CA ALA A 28 3.44 -4.05 -6.21
C ALA A 28 2.19 -4.91 -5.99
N LEU A 29 2.18 -5.75 -4.93
CA LEU A 29 1.00 -6.52 -4.56
C LEU A 29 -0.16 -5.59 -4.16
N LEU A 30 0.13 -4.51 -3.44
CA LEU A 30 -0.88 -3.52 -3.03
C LEU A 30 -1.53 -2.87 -4.26
N VAL A 31 -0.71 -2.34 -5.17
CA VAL A 31 -1.20 -1.69 -6.40
C VAL A 31 -2.08 -2.66 -7.19
N ASN A 32 -1.63 -3.91 -7.37
CA ASN A 32 -2.41 -4.93 -8.05
C ASN A 32 -3.76 -5.22 -7.33
N GLY A 33 -3.76 -5.32 -6.01
CA GLY A 33 -4.98 -5.51 -5.23
C GLY A 33 -5.99 -4.37 -5.39
N ILE A 34 -5.50 -3.13 -5.39
CA ILE A 34 -6.32 -1.93 -5.62
C ILE A 34 -6.86 -1.90 -7.05
N SER A 35 -6.00 -2.16 -8.05
CA SER A 35 -6.37 -2.22 -9.46
C SER A 35 -7.49 -3.23 -9.70
N GLN A 36 -7.40 -4.42 -9.12
CA GLN A 36 -8.42 -5.46 -9.26
C GLN A 36 -9.77 -5.05 -8.64
N VAL A 37 -9.76 -4.47 -7.44
CA VAL A 37 -11.00 -4.14 -6.72
C VAL A 37 -11.74 -2.98 -7.40
N PHE A 38 -11.03 -1.92 -7.75
CA PHE A 38 -11.66 -0.76 -8.41
C PHE A 38 -11.76 -0.91 -9.93
N SER A 39 -11.35 -2.06 -10.49
CA SER A 39 -11.32 -2.31 -11.93
C SER A 39 -10.54 -1.24 -12.71
N LEU A 40 -9.42 -0.80 -12.15
CA LEU A 40 -8.51 0.19 -12.73
C LEU A 40 -7.28 -0.51 -13.32
N THR A 41 -6.60 0.15 -14.27
CA THR A 41 -5.28 -0.31 -14.71
C THR A 41 -4.22 0.02 -13.66
N GLU A 42 -3.07 -0.67 -13.66
CA GLU A 42 -1.96 -0.37 -12.74
C GLU A 42 -1.45 1.08 -12.89
N GLU A 43 -1.45 1.60 -14.12
CA GLU A 43 -1.06 2.98 -14.43
C GLU A 43 -2.03 3.99 -13.81
N ILE A 44 -3.34 3.82 -14.03
CA ILE A 44 -4.36 4.69 -13.45
C ILE A 44 -4.32 4.59 -11.93
N THR A 45 -4.22 3.37 -11.40
CA THR A 45 -4.15 3.14 -9.95
C THR A 45 -2.97 3.88 -9.33
N SER A 46 -1.79 3.79 -9.93
CA SER A 46 -0.58 4.47 -9.45
C SER A 46 -0.75 5.98 -9.50
N ASN A 47 -1.27 6.51 -10.60
CA ASN A 47 -1.51 7.94 -10.76
C ASN A 47 -2.55 8.48 -9.76
N GLU A 48 -3.62 7.74 -9.48
CA GLU A 48 -4.63 8.12 -8.49
C GLU A 48 -4.08 8.06 -7.06
N ILE A 49 -3.17 7.12 -6.75
CA ILE A 49 -2.48 7.10 -5.45
C ILE A 49 -1.54 8.31 -5.31
N GLU A 50 -0.74 8.60 -6.34
CA GLU A 50 0.22 9.71 -6.33
C GLU A 50 -0.46 11.08 -6.21
N ASN A 51 -1.61 11.25 -6.89
CA ASN A 51 -2.39 12.49 -6.85
C ASN A 51 -3.42 12.55 -5.71
N GLY A 52 -3.49 11.52 -4.86
CA GLY A 52 -4.39 11.46 -3.70
C GLY A 52 -5.88 11.23 -4.04
N GLY A 53 -6.20 10.76 -5.24
CA GLY A 53 -7.54 10.30 -5.62
C GLY A 53 -7.92 8.96 -4.98
N ILE A 54 -6.93 8.13 -4.64
CA ILE A 54 -7.11 6.95 -3.78
C ILE A 54 -6.57 7.26 -2.39
N LEU A 55 -7.45 7.18 -1.38
CA LEU A 55 -7.07 7.36 0.02
C LEU A 55 -6.75 6.00 0.65
N LEU A 56 -5.56 5.87 1.21
CA LEU A 56 -5.09 4.67 1.89
C LEU A 56 -5.01 4.91 3.41
N THR A 57 -5.77 4.13 4.18
CA THR A 57 -5.77 4.20 5.65
C THR A 57 -5.25 2.89 6.22
N PHE A 58 -4.22 2.97 7.05
CA PHE A 58 -3.68 1.80 7.75
C PHE A 58 -4.46 1.56 9.04
N GLU A 59 -5.04 0.37 9.16
CA GLU A 59 -5.85 0.01 10.32
C GLU A 59 -5.44 -1.35 10.88
N LYS A 60 -5.80 -1.56 12.15
CA LYS A 60 -5.55 -2.78 12.90
C LYS A 60 -6.87 -3.22 13.52
N ASN A 61 -7.26 -4.47 13.29
CA ASN A 61 -8.48 -4.99 13.93
C ASN A 61 -8.24 -5.35 15.40
N GLU A 62 -9.31 -5.72 16.10
CA GLU A 62 -9.29 -6.07 17.53
C GLU A 62 -8.34 -7.24 17.85
N VAL A 63 -8.15 -8.17 16.91
CA VAL A 63 -7.22 -9.31 17.01
C VAL A 63 -5.79 -8.99 16.57
N GLY A 64 -5.55 -7.73 16.21
CA GLY A 64 -4.24 -7.19 15.91
C GLY A 64 -3.69 -7.45 14.51
N LYS A 65 -4.51 -7.95 13.59
CA LYS A 65 -4.16 -8.03 12.17
C LYS A 65 -4.17 -6.64 11.55
N LYS A 66 -3.12 -6.33 10.79
CA LYS A 66 -2.99 -5.08 10.03
C LYS A 66 -3.65 -5.24 8.66
N PHE A 67 -4.37 -4.22 8.23
CA PHE A 67 -4.96 -4.12 6.91
C PHE A 67 -4.92 -2.67 6.42
N ILE A 68 -5.13 -2.47 5.13
CA ILE A 68 -5.30 -1.14 4.55
C ILE A 68 -6.72 -1.01 4.03
N ILE A 69 -7.36 0.11 4.35
CA ILE A 69 -8.59 0.54 3.70
C ILE A 69 -8.19 1.46 2.55
N ALA A 70 -8.49 1.04 1.31
CA ALA A 70 -8.40 1.86 0.13
C ALA A 70 -9.79 2.44 -0.18
N GLN A 71 -9.87 3.75 -0.44
CA GLN A 71 -11.10 4.42 -0.85
C GLN A 71 -10.88 5.12 -2.19
N TYR A 72 -11.80 4.89 -3.14
CA TYR A 72 -11.84 5.53 -4.44
C TYR A 72 -13.29 5.91 -4.79
N GLY A 73 -13.57 7.20 -4.90
CA GLY A 73 -14.94 7.70 -4.99
C GLY A 73 -15.80 7.27 -3.78
N GLU A 74 -16.96 6.66 -4.06
CA GLU A 74 -17.86 6.11 -3.04
C GLU A 74 -17.50 4.67 -2.62
N GLN A 75 -16.58 4.00 -3.34
CA GLN A 75 -16.23 2.61 -3.05
C GLN A 75 -15.10 2.51 -2.02
N ARG A 76 -15.18 1.49 -1.17
CA ARG A 76 -14.13 1.16 -0.20
C ARG A 76 -13.71 -0.30 -0.34
N ALA A 77 -12.43 -0.55 -0.10
CA ALA A 77 -11.83 -1.87 -0.17
C ALA A 77 -10.95 -2.10 1.05
N GLN A 78 -11.08 -3.27 1.67
CA GLN A 78 -10.17 -3.72 2.71
C GLN A 78 -9.16 -4.71 2.12
N LEU A 79 -7.89 -4.39 2.27
CA LEU A 79 -6.75 -5.17 1.82
C LEU A 79 -6.05 -5.77 3.02
N PHE A 80 -6.07 -7.10 3.12
CA PHE A 80 -5.44 -7.84 4.20
C PHE A 80 -4.01 -8.23 3.83
N PHE A 81 -3.08 -8.03 4.75
CA PHE A 81 -1.70 -8.51 4.66
C PHE A 81 -1.58 -9.84 5.40
N GLU A 82 -1.64 -10.94 4.66
CA GLU A 82 -1.21 -12.25 5.17
C GLU A 82 0.27 -12.46 4.83
N PRO A 83 1.03 -13.25 5.63
CA PRO A 83 2.47 -13.39 5.48
C PRO A 83 2.88 -13.89 4.07
N PRO A 84 4.17 -13.73 3.72
CA PRO A 84 4.75 -12.57 3.04
C PRO A 84 4.24 -12.33 1.61
N ASN A 85 3.25 -13.08 1.09
CA ASN A 85 3.00 -13.13 -0.36
C ASN A 85 1.53 -13.15 -0.79
N LYS A 86 0.56 -12.86 0.09
CA LYS A 86 -0.86 -12.87 -0.29
C LYS A 86 -1.63 -11.67 0.26
N ILE A 87 -2.04 -10.80 -0.65
CA ILE A 87 -3.10 -9.83 -0.37
C ILE A 87 -4.45 -10.50 -0.65
N ARG A 88 -5.32 -10.49 0.36
CA ARG A 88 -6.74 -10.81 0.19
C ARG A 88 -7.53 -9.52 0.18
N THR A 89 -8.43 -9.39 -0.79
CA THR A 89 -9.28 -8.20 -0.93
C THR A 89 -10.70 -8.52 -0.50
N GLN A 90 -11.34 -7.58 0.18
CA GLN A 90 -12.76 -7.61 0.49
C GLN A 90 -13.34 -6.24 0.16
N LEU A 91 -14.37 -6.20 -0.69
CA LEU A 91 -15.09 -4.97 -0.98
C LEU A 91 -15.95 -4.60 0.24
N ILE A 92 -15.86 -3.35 0.65
CA ILE A 92 -16.72 -2.76 1.68
C ILE A 92 -17.61 -1.75 0.97
N GLU A 93 -18.91 -2.01 0.93
CA GLU A 93 -19.86 -1.04 0.41
C GLU A 93 -19.93 0.18 1.34
N PRO A 94 -20.07 1.40 0.79
CA PRO A 94 -20.29 2.59 1.61
C PRO A 94 -21.55 2.42 2.48
N ILE A 95 -21.44 2.82 3.76
CA ILE A 95 -22.54 2.83 4.74
C ILE A 95 -23.44 4.05 4.49
#